data_AF-A0A3D1XQZ5-F1
#
_entry.id   AF-A0A3D1XQZ5-F1
#
_cell.length_a   1.000
_cell.length_b   1.000
_cell.length_c   1.000
_cell.angle_alpha   90.00
_cell.angle_beta   90.00
_cell.angle_gamma   90.00
#
_symmetry.space_group_name_H-M   'P 1'
#
loop_
_entity.id
_entity.type
_entity.pdbx_description
1 polymer ?
#
loop_
_entity_poly.entity_id
_entity_poly.type
_entity_poly.pdbx_seq_one_letter_code
_entity_poly.pdbx_strand_id
1 'polypeptide(L)' 'HKPDDIFRSISSGLDGTPMRSYIDLPEEDRWALVHFIRSKFSKKFKKAEFETDINSFPVDF' A
#
# COMPACT_ATOMS: atom_id res chain seq x y z
N HIS A 1 4.83 -3.08 -2.52
CA HIS A 1 4.32 -2.36 -3.71
C HIS A 1 5.47 -1.74 -4.47
N LYS A 2 5.46 -1.84 -5.80
CA LYS A 2 6.43 -1.13 -6.64
C LYS A 2 6.10 0.37 -6.60
N PRO A 3 7.10 1.26 -6.73
CA PRO A 3 6.85 2.71 -6.74
C PRO A 3 5.85 3.14 -7.82
N ASP A 4 5.90 2.50 -8.99
CA ASP A 4 5.02 2.81 -10.13
C ASP A 4 3.54 2.55 -9.82
N ASP A 5 3.24 1.54 -8.99
CA ASP A 5 1.87 1.26 -8.57
C ASP A 5 1.31 2.37 -7.69
N ILE A 6 2.14 2.90 -6.78
CA ILE A 6 1.78 4.01 -5.90
C ILE A 6 1.59 5.28 -6.74
N PHE A 7 2.52 5.54 -7.67
CA PHE A 7 2.42 6.67 -8.58
C PHE A 7 1.13 6.63 -9.42
N ARG A 8 0.79 5.45 -9.96
CA ARG A 8 -0.43 5.23 -10.72
C ARG A 8 -1.67 5.54 -9.88
N SER A 9 -1.76 5.00 -8.65
CA SER A 9 -2.90 5.26 -7.76
C SER A 9 -3.05 6.73 -7.38
N ILE A 10 -1.94 7.44 -7.12
CA ILE A 10 -1.98 8.88 -6.81
C ILE A 10 -2.41 9.69 -8.04
N SER A 11 -1.95 9.30 -9.23
CA SER A 11 -2.25 10.01 -10.48
C SER A 11 -3.66 9.74 -10.99
N SER A 12 -4.19 8.52 -10.86
CA SER A 12 -5.55 8.18 -11.29
C SER A 12 -6.61 8.52 -10.25
N GLY A 13 -6.25 8.54 -8.96
CA GLY A 13 -7.23 8.42 -7.89
C GLY A 13 -7.84 7.02 -7.83
N LEU A 14 -8.85 6.84 -7.00
CA LEU A 14 -9.54 5.57 -6.81
C LEU A 14 -11.06 5.75 -6.94
N ASP A 15 -11.60 5.29 -8.06
CA ASP A 15 -13.02 5.36 -8.38
C ASP A 15 -13.88 4.67 -7.31
N GLY A 16 -15.01 5.29 -6.98
CA GLY A 16 -15.91 4.82 -5.93
C GLY A 16 -15.47 5.17 -4.50
N THR A 17 -14.31 5.82 -4.32
CA THR A 17 -13.87 6.36 -3.03
C THR A 17 -13.73 7.88 -3.07
N PRO A 18 -13.69 8.57 -1.91
CA PRO A 18 -13.37 9.99 -1.85
C PRO A 18 -11.92 10.35 -2.28
N MET A 19 -11.06 9.37 -2.56
CA MET A 19 -9.66 9.62 -2.94
C MET A 19 -9.57 10.08 -4.41
N ARG A 20 -9.46 11.40 -4.57
CA ARG A 20 -9.35 12.05 -5.88
C ARG A 20 -7.98 11.80 -6.52
N SER A 21 -7.91 12.02 -7.84
CA SER A 21 -6.65 12.16 -8.57
C SER A 21 -5.89 13.42 -8.11
N TYR A 22 -4.56 13.31 -8.04
CA TYR A 22 -3.64 14.43 -7.78
C TYR A 22 -2.92 14.90 -9.06
N ILE A 23 -3.59 14.80 -10.20
CA ILE A 23 -3.00 15.20 -11.50
C ILE A 23 -2.71 16.70 -11.59
N ASP A 24 -3.31 17.51 -10.72
CA ASP A 24 -3.09 18.94 -10.55
C ASP A 24 -1.69 19.28 -10.01
N LEU A 25 -1.04 18.34 -9.32
CA LEU A 25 0.35 18.48 -8.89
C LEU A 25 1.33 18.21 -10.04
N PRO A 26 2.49 18.90 -10.09
CA PRO A 26 3.59 18.55 -11.00
C PRO A 26 4.02 17.09 -10.86
N GLU A 27 4.52 16.50 -11.94
CA GLU A 27 4.95 15.11 -11.94
C GLU A 27 6.10 14.86 -10.94
N GLU A 28 7.04 15.80 -10.85
CA GLU A 28 8.16 15.74 -9.91
C GLU A 28 7.67 15.65 -8.46
N ASP A 29 6.65 16.43 -8.09
CA ASP A 29 6.07 16.44 -6.75
C ASP A 29 5.32 15.14 -6.45
N ARG A 30 4.62 14.57 -7.44
CA ARG A 30 3.99 13.25 -7.29
C ARG A 30 5.03 12.16 -7.05
N TRP A 31 6.16 12.18 -7.76
CA TRP A 31 7.26 11.25 -7.51
C TRP A 31 7.90 11.46 -6.14
N ALA A 32 8.12 12.71 -5.71
CA ALA A 32 8.61 13.03 -4.39
C ALA A 32 7.69 12.47 -3.29
N LEU A 33 6.37 12.59 -3.46
CA LEU A 33 5.38 12.01 -2.56
C LEU A 33 5.45 10.47 -2.52
N VAL A 34 5.58 9.81 -3.67
CA VAL A 34 5.78 8.35 -3.75
C VAL A 34 7.02 7.92 -2.97
N HIS A 35 8.13 8.64 -3.12
CA HIS A 35 9.36 8.37 -2.37
C HIS A 35 9.19 8.58 -0.86
N PHE A 36 8.49 9.64 -0.47
CA PHE A 36 8.17 9.92 0.93
C PHE A 36 7.34 8.79 1.54
N ILE A 37 6.25 8.38 0.91
CA ILE A 37 5.41 7.26 1.37
C ILE A 37 6.27 5.99 1.51
N ARG A 38 7.07 5.66 0.50
CA ARG A 38 7.91 4.47 0.53
C ARG A 38 8.95 4.50 1.67
N SER A 39 9.50 5.67 1.98
CA SER A 39 10.43 5.84 3.10
C SER A 39 9.78 5.57 4.46
N LYS A 40 8.50 5.94 4.63
CA LYS A 40 7.75 5.79 5.89
C LYS A 40 7.16 4.40 6.08
N PHE A 41 6.79 3.72 4.99
CA PHE A 41 6.08 2.44 5.03
C PHE A 41 6.93 1.22 4.66
N SER A 42 8.26 1.29 4.85
CA SER A 42 9.19 0.18 4.65
C SER A 42 9.14 -0.86 5.79
N LYS A 43 7.94 -1.26 6.24
CA LYS A 43 7.82 -2.39 7.18
C LYS A 43 8.13 -3.68 6.43
N LYS A 44 9.12 -4.43 6.93
CA LYS A 44 9.29 -5.83 6.54
C LYS A 44 8.10 -6.60 7.11
N PHE A 45 7.30 -7.18 6.23
CA PHE A 45 6.25 -8.10 6.65
C PHE A 45 6.93 -9.26 7.40
N LYS A 46 6.55 -9.46 8.66
CA LYS A 46 6.94 -10.67 9.37
C LYS A 46 6.13 -11.81 8.76
N LYS A 47 6.80 -12.91 8.43
CA LYS A 47 6.10 -14.14 8.04
C LYS A 47 5.19 -14.54 9.20
N ALA A 48 3.90 -14.72 8.95
CA ALA A 48 2.99 -15.23 9.98
C ALA A 48 3.46 -16.62 10.40
N GLU A 49 3.53 -16.88 11.70
CA GLU A 49 3.97 -18.17 12.24
C GLU A 49 2.91 -19.26 12.09
N PHE A 50 1.66 -18.87 11.82
CA PHE A 50 0.54 -19.77 11.65
C PHE A 50 -0.21 -19.43 10.35
N GLU A 51 -0.38 -20.43 9.49
CA GLU A 51 -1.33 -20.37 8.39
C GLU A 51 -2.73 -20.38 9.02
N THR A 52 -3.56 -19.38 8.70
CA THR A 52 -5.00 -19.47 8.95
C THR A 52 -5.59 -20.40 7.88
N ASP A 53 -5.27 -21.68 7.96
CA ASP A 53 -5.98 -22.72 7.24
C ASP A 53 -7.37 -22.88 7.87
N ILE A 54 -8.37 -23.23 7.05
CA ILE A 54 -9.76 -23.46 7.47
C ILE A 54 -9.90 -24.58 8.52
N ASN A 55 -8.83 -25.36 8.73
CA ASN A 55 -8.74 -26.45 9.71
C ASN A 55 -7.83 -26.10 10.91
N SER A 56 -7.78 -24.85 11.36
CA SER A 56 -7.09 -24.51 12.60
C SER A 56 -7.79 -25.18 13.80
N PHE A 57 -7.23 -26.27 14.30
CA PHE A 57 -7.68 -26.86 15.57
C PHE A 57 -7.26 -25.95 16.74
N PRO A 58 -8.15 -25.72 17.73
CA PRO A 58 -7.77 -24.99 18.93
C PRO A 58 -6.65 -25.74 19.65
N VAL A 59 -5.67 -24.98 20.15
CA VAL A 59 -4.65 -25.53 21.05
C VAL A 59 -5.32 -25.64 22.42
N ASP A 60 -5.50 -26.86 22.92
CA ASP A 60 -6.09 -27.11 24.24
C ASP A 60 -5.28 -26.40 25.35
N PHE A 61 -6.01 -25.86 26.34
CA PHE A 61 -5.50 -25.15 27.51
C PHE A 61 -4.91 -26.09 28.57
#